data_AF-A0A7C4URN2-F1
#
_entry.id   AF-A0A7C4URN2-F1
#
_cell.length_a   1.000
_cell.length_b   1.000
_cell.length_c   1.000
_cell.angle_alpha   90.00
_cell.angle_beta   90.00
_cell.angle_gamma   90.00
#
_symmetry.space_group_name_H-M   'P 1'
#
loop_
_entity.id
_entity.type
_entity.pdbx_description
1 polymer ?
#
loop_
_entity_poly.entity_id
_entity_poly.type
_entity_poly.pdbx_seq_one_letter_code
_entity_poly.pdbx_strand_id
1 'polypeptide(L)'
;MLKKILLASLLLYLFLTDIYAASGSILINSYRVAGDKTTDEFVELKNIGPTAVNISNWQLAKKTASGTKYSLVTAFPSVEILPGESFVVGHADSTEAIDLRYTTAYSLSEDNTIILYSDPGRTIIDMVGFGKAGEYEKSPLPSAKTETWLRKNSIDSDNNTSDFATLTSLSPKNYSGICLTEIM
;
A
#
# COMPACT_ATOMS: atom_id res chain seq x y z
N MET A 1 9.88 69.72 12.76
CA MET A 1 9.44 68.73 11.74
C MET A 1 10.01 67.37 12.14
N LEU A 2 9.17 66.47 12.66
CA LEU A 2 9.59 65.20 13.25
C LEU A 2 9.52 64.10 12.17
N LYS A 3 10.68 63.57 11.74
CA LYS A 3 10.77 62.45 10.79
C LYS A 3 10.34 61.16 11.48
N LYS A 4 9.18 60.61 11.09
CA LYS A 4 8.73 59.28 11.50
C LYS A 4 9.56 58.23 10.75
N ILE A 5 10.39 57.48 11.46
CA ILE A 5 11.07 56.29 10.94
C ILE A 5 10.14 55.11 11.20
N LEU A 6 9.54 54.55 10.15
CA LEU A 6 8.85 53.26 10.24
C LEU A 6 9.91 52.16 10.32
N LEU A 7 10.00 51.47 11.45
CA LEU A 7 10.67 50.18 11.54
C LEU A 7 9.76 49.13 10.91
N ALA A 8 10.12 48.63 9.73
CA ALA A 8 9.51 47.44 9.18
C ALA A 8 10.02 46.21 9.96
N SER A 9 9.14 45.64 10.77
CA SER A 9 9.35 44.36 11.45
C SER A 9 9.45 43.25 10.39
N LEU A 10 10.66 42.71 10.19
CA LEU A 10 10.88 41.50 9.41
C LEU A 10 10.55 40.29 10.29
N LEU A 11 9.30 39.86 10.26
CA LEU A 11 8.86 38.62 10.90
C LEU A 11 9.32 37.44 10.03
N LEU A 12 10.50 36.90 10.34
CA LEU A 12 11.02 35.69 9.73
C LEU A 12 10.21 34.49 10.24
N TYR A 13 9.20 34.08 9.47
CA TYR A 13 8.51 32.81 9.68
C TYR A 13 9.51 31.68 9.39
N LEU A 14 10.08 31.09 10.45
CA LEU A 14 10.65 29.76 10.35
C LEU A 14 9.48 28.81 10.10
N PHE A 15 9.29 28.40 8.86
CA PHE A 15 8.54 27.19 8.55
C PHE A 15 9.37 26.02 9.07
N LEU A 16 9.03 25.54 10.26
CA LEU A 16 9.43 24.22 10.71
C LEU A 16 8.78 23.22 9.75
N THR A 17 9.53 22.74 8.78
CA THR A 17 9.10 21.55 8.05
C THR A 17 9.26 20.39 9.02
N ASP A 18 8.14 19.82 9.44
CA ASP A 18 8.15 18.54 10.13
C ASP A 18 8.90 17.55 9.25
N ILE A 19 10.04 17.05 9.74
CA ILE A 19 10.76 15.94 9.12
C ILE A 19 9.94 14.70 9.46
N TYR A 20 8.85 14.50 8.73
CA TYR A 20 8.24 13.19 8.65
C TYR A 20 9.26 12.29 7.93
N ALA A 21 9.67 11.21 8.59
CA ALA A 21 10.23 10.08 7.85
C ALA A 21 9.22 9.78 6.73
N ALA A 22 9.65 9.81 5.48
CA ALA A 22 8.79 9.45 4.38
C ALA A 22 8.49 7.95 4.52
N SER A 23 7.40 7.59 5.20
CA SER A 23 6.60 6.44 4.75
C SER A 23 6.38 6.73 3.27
N GLY A 24 6.79 5.78 2.42
CA GLY A 24 6.93 6.02 1.00
C GLY A 24 5.64 6.59 0.42
N SER A 25 5.75 7.48 -0.56
CA SER A 25 4.54 7.99 -1.23
C SER A 25 3.70 6.88 -1.85
N ILE A 26 4.26 5.68 -2.08
CA ILE A 26 3.54 4.48 -2.45
C ILE A 26 3.36 3.56 -1.25
N LEU A 27 2.14 3.07 -1.05
CA LEU A 27 1.81 2.06 -0.04
C LEU A 27 0.95 0.94 -0.63
N ILE A 28 0.85 -0.19 0.07
CA ILE A 28 -0.15 -1.24 -0.12
C ILE A 28 -1.48 -0.71 0.41
N ASN A 29 -2.36 -0.31 -0.49
CA ASN A 29 -3.65 0.28 -0.13
C ASN A 29 -4.70 -0.78 0.13
N SER A 30 -4.71 -1.85 -0.65
CA SER A 30 -5.64 -2.96 -0.42
C SER A 30 -5.09 -4.27 -0.94
N TYR A 31 -5.64 -5.37 -0.43
CA TYR A 31 -5.33 -6.70 -0.93
C TYR A 31 -6.49 -7.66 -0.69
N ARG A 32 -6.46 -8.76 -1.44
CA ARG A 32 -7.34 -9.91 -1.24
C ARG A 32 -6.65 -11.19 -1.70
N VAL A 33 -6.94 -12.31 -1.03
CA VAL A 33 -6.29 -13.61 -1.28
C VAL A 33 -7.16 -14.60 -2.06
N ALA A 34 -8.46 -14.34 -2.20
CA ALA A 34 -9.40 -15.05 -3.06
C ALA A 34 -10.69 -14.22 -3.20
N GLY A 35 -11.42 -14.37 -4.30
CA GLY A 35 -12.73 -13.76 -4.52
C GLY A 35 -13.76 -14.83 -4.89
N ASP A 36 -14.53 -14.58 -5.95
CA ASP A 36 -15.43 -15.60 -6.53
C ASP A 36 -14.66 -16.83 -7.00
N LYS A 37 -13.43 -16.62 -7.49
CA LYS A 37 -12.43 -17.66 -7.73
C LYS A 37 -11.30 -17.54 -6.72
N THR A 38 -10.62 -18.66 -6.46
CA THR A 38 -9.37 -18.68 -5.69
C THR A 38 -8.25 -17.87 -6.34
N THR A 39 -8.36 -17.59 -7.64
CA THR A 39 -7.42 -16.77 -8.41
C THR A 39 -7.83 -15.30 -8.47
N ASP A 40 -8.96 -14.90 -7.91
CA ASP A 40 -9.37 -13.48 -7.82
C ASP A 40 -8.66 -12.82 -6.61
N GLU A 41 -7.33 -12.91 -6.64
CA GLU A 41 -6.40 -12.33 -5.69
C GLU A 41 -5.70 -11.11 -6.30
N PHE A 42 -5.44 -10.11 -5.46
CA PHE A 42 -4.78 -8.89 -5.88
C PHE A 42 -4.08 -8.16 -4.72
N VAL A 43 -3.18 -7.26 -5.10
CA VAL A 43 -2.57 -6.23 -4.26
C VAL A 43 -2.68 -4.91 -5.02
N GLU A 44 -3.28 -3.90 -4.38
CA GLU A 44 -3.36 -2.55 -4.90
C GLU A 44 -2.30 -1.68 -4.23
N LEU A 45 -1.46 -1.07 -5.06
CA LEU A 45 -0.51 -0.03 -4.64
C LEU A 45 -1.17 1.33 -4.88
N LYS A 46 -1.00 2.29 -3.97
CA LYS A 46 -1.53 3.65 -4.13
C LYS A 46 -0.48 4.69 -3.85
N ASN A 47 -0.47 5.74 -4.67
CA ASN A 47 0.32 6.93 -4.41
C ASN A 47 -0.46 7.91 -3.51
N ILE A 48 -0.04 8.04 -2.25
CA ILE A 48 -0.57 9.02 -1.29
C ILE A 48 0.21 10.34 -1.29
N GLY A 49 1.31 10.42 -2.04
CA GLY A 49 2.13 11.60 -2.16
C GLY A 49 1.58 12.65 -3.15
N PRO A 50 2.13 13.88 -3.12
CA PRO A 50 1.69 14.98 -3.98
C PRO A 50 2.28 14.95 -5.39
N THR A 51 3.23 14.03 -5.67
CA THR A 51 3.93 13.93 -6.96
C THR A 51 3.85 12.53 -7.52
N ALA A 52 3.94 12.41 -8.83
CA ALA A 52 4.01 11.14 -9.51
C ALA A 52 5.26 10.35 -9.08
N VAL A 53 5.14 9.03 -8.95
CA VAL A 53 6.23 8.13 -8.52
C VAL A 53 6.44 7.04 -9.55
N ASN A 54 7.65 6.97 -10.08
CA ASN A 54 8.08 5.87 -10.93
C ASN A 54 8.51 4.67 -10.08
N ILE A 55 7.82 3.53 -10.25
CA ILE A 55 8.09 2.29 -9.51
C ILE A 55 8.83 1.24 -10.37
N SER A 56 9.50 1.65 -11.45
CA SER A 56 10.34 0.76 -12.27
C SER A 56 11.32 -0.02 -11.40
N ASN A 57 11.46 -1.32 -11.67
CA ASN A 57 12.38 -2.22 -10.95
C ASN A 57 12.09 -2.41 -9.46
N TRP A 58 10.98 -1.87 -8.94
CA TRP A 58 10.48 -2.25 -7.62
C TRP A 58 10.10 -3.74 -7.64
N GLN A 59 9.94 -4.33 -6.44
CA GLN A 59 9.57 -5.73 -6.28
C GLN A 59 8.32 -5.84 -5.40
N LEU A 60 7.40 -6.72 -5.78
CA LEU A 60 6.32 -7.18 -4.90
C LEU A 60 6.57 -8.63 -4.55
N ALA A 61 6.67 -8.92 -3.26
CA ALA A 61 6.93 -10.25 -2.76
C ALA A 61 5.86 -10.69 -1.75
N LYS A 62 5.81 -12.00 -1.53
CA LYS A 62 5.13 -12.58 -0.39
C LYS A 62 6.08 -13.43 0.45
N LYS A 63 5.77 -13.60 1.73
CA LYS A 63 6.35 -14.64 2.60
C LYS A 63 5.25 -15.54 3.15
N THR A 64 5.51 -16.83 3.21
CA THR A 64 4.62 -17.79 3.88
C THR A 64 4.74 -17.66 5.40
N ALA A 65 3.81 -18.25 6.16
CA ALA A 65 3.91 -18.38 7.61
C ALA A 65 5.25 -19.01 8.08
N SER A 66 5.84 -19.90 7.28
CA SER A 66 7.15 -20.51 7.54
C SER A 66 8.35 -19.62 7.19
N GLY A 67 8.12 -18.41 6.66
CA GLY A 67 9.17 -17.45 6.29
C GLY A 67 9.72 -17.61 4.87
N THR A 68 9.22 -18.54 4.05
CA THR A 68 9.70 -18.73 2.68
C THR A 68 9.25 -17.57 1.80
N LYS A 69 10.21 -16.87 1.19
CA LYS A 69 9.96 -15.72 0.31
C LYS A 69 9.72 -16.16 -1.14
N TYR A 70 8.69 -15.61 -1.76
CA TYR A 70 8.38 -15.75 -3.18
C TYR A 70 8.18 -14.37 -3.81
N SER A 71 8.64 -14.20 -5.05
CA SER A 71 8.37 -12.96 -5.80
C SER A 71 7.05 -13.11 -6.54
N LEU A 72 6.12 -12.18 -6.30
CA LEU A 72 4.94 -12.04 -7.15
C LEU A 72 5.32 -11.25 -8.41
N VAL A 73 5.96 -10.10 -8.22
CA VAL A 73 6.55 -9.29 -9.29
C VAL A 73 8.04 -9.14 -9.00
N THR A 74 8.89 -9.67 -9.88
CA THR A 74 10.36 -9.60 -9.74
C THR A 74 10.92 -8.22 -10.07
N ALA A 75 10.32 -7.55 -11.06
CA ALA A 75 10.62 -6.17 -11.43
C ALA A 75 9.36 -5.57 -12.07
N PHE A 76 8.85 -4.47 -11.51
CA PHE A 76 7.78 -3.73 -12.19
C PHE A 76 8.30 -3.12 -13.50
N PRO A 77 7.46 -3.09 -14.56
CA PRO A 77 7.80 -2.40 -15.79
C PRO A 77 7.93 -0.89 -15.53
N SER A 78 8.34 -0.13 -16.55
CA SER A 78 8.33 1.32 -16.46
C SER A 78 6.92 1.85 -16.34
N VAL A 79 6.49 2.10 -15.10
CA VAL A 79 5.20 2.66 -14.75
C VAL A 79 5.36 3.75 -13.71
N GLU A 80 4.58 4.80 -13.88
CA GLU A 80 4.48 5.93 -12.98
C GLU A 80 3.06 5.97 -12.41
N ILE A 81 2.95 6.07 -11.09
CA ILE A 81 1.66 6.20 -10.39
C ILE A 81 1.47 7.67 -10.04
N LEU A 82 0.46 8.31 -10.60
CA LEU A 82 0.15 9.73 -10.34
C LEU A 82 -0.39 9.93 -8.92
N PRO A 83 -0.34 11.17 -8.38
CA PRO A 83 -0.91 11.48 -7.07
C PRO A 83 -2.37 11.02 -6.92
N GLY A 84 -2.66 10.25 -5.88
CA GLY A 84 -3.99 9.72 -5.59
C GLY A 84 -4.41 8.50 -6.41
N GLU A 85 -3.64 8.12 -7.44
CA GLU A 85 -3.93 6.96 -8.28
C GLU A 85 -3.40 5.65 -7.69
N SER A 86 -3.94 4.55 -8.21
CA SER A 86 -3.61 3.19 -7.81
C SER A 86 -3.11 2.35 -8.98
N PHE A 87 -2.26 1.38 -8.68
CA PHE A 87 -1.78 0.34 -9.58
C PHE A 87 -2.06 -1.04 -8.99
N VAL A 88 -2.82 -1.87 -9.71
CA VAL A 88 -3.30 -3.16 -9.21
C VAL A 88 -2.52 -4.30 -9.83
N VAL A 89 -1.98 -5.15 -8.97
CA VAL A 89 -1.29 -6.39 -9.36
C VAL A 89 -2.13 -7.59 -8.94
N GLY A 90 -2.32 -8.58 -9.80
CA GLY A 90 -3.11 -9.76 -9.47
C GLY A 90 -2.66 -11.02 -10.20
N HIS A 91 -3.29 -12.14 -9.86
CA HIS A 91 -2.97 -13.43 -10.48
C HIS A 91 -3.27 -13.44 -11.99
N ALA A 92 -2.50 -14.22 -12.77
CA ALA A 92 -2.68 -14.35 -14.21
C ALA A 92 -4.12 -14.69 -14.61
N ASP A 93 -4.75 -15.61 -13.86
CA ASP A 93 -6.11 -16.10 -14.13
C ASP A 93 -7.23 -15.34 -13.41
N SER A 94 -6.91 -14.23 -12.72
CA SER A 94 -7.92 -13.36 -12.09
C SER A 94 -8.86 -12.77 -13.15
N THR A 95 -10.16 -12.74 -12.87
CA THR A 95 -11.13 -12.09 -13.77
C THR A 95 -11.36 -10.60 -13.49
N GLU A 96 -10.57 -10.04 -12.57
CA GLU A 96 -10.76 -8.67 -12.10
C GLU A 96 -10.00 -7.61 -12.92
N ALA A 97 -10.25 -6.34 -12.59
CA ALA A 97 -9.54 -5.20 -13.17
C ALA A 97 -8.10 -5.11 -12.64
N ILE A 98 -7.17 -5.72 -13.36
CA ILE A 98 -5.74 -5.83 -13.00
C ILE A 98 -4.88 -5.07 -14.02
N ASP A 99 -3.93 -4.26 -13.54
CA ASP A 99 -2.97 -3.54 -14.39
C ASP A 99 -1.75 -4.39 -14.75
N LEU A 100 -1.26 -5.18 -13.78
CA LEU A 100 -0.15 -6.11 -13.97
C LEU A 100 -0.51 -7.50 -13.44
N ARG A 101 -0.40 -8.50 -14.30
CA ARG A 101 -0.63 -9.90 -13.93
C ARG A 101 0.68 -10.57 -13.54
N TYR A 102 0.75 -11.15 -12.35
CA TYR A 102 1.88 -11.98 -11.93
C TYR A 102 1.70 -13.46 -12.31
N THR A 103 2.82 -14.21 -12.24
CA THR A 103 2.90 -15.60 -12.70
C THR A 103 2.01 -16.54 -11.89
N THR A 104 1.54 -17.63 -12.51
CA THR A 104 0.78 -18.69 -11.82
C THR A 104 1.59 -19.54 -10.86
N ALA A 105 2.91 -19.31 -10.73
CA ALA A 105 3.77 -20.11 -9.86
C ALA A 105 3.46 -19.89 -8.36
N TYR A 106 2.92 -18.72 -8.00
CA TYR A 106 2.71 -18.33 -6.62
C TYR A 106 1.41 -17.54 -6.47
N SER A 107 0.57 -17.96 -5.53
CA SER A 107 -0.60 -17.22 -5.06
C SER A 107 -0.38 -16.73 -3.63
N LEU A 108 -1.07 -15.66 -3.26
CA LEU A 108 -1.35 -15.31 -1.88
C LEU A 108 -2.18 -16.43 -1.21
N SER A 109 -2.10 -16.50 0.11
CA SER A 109 -2.88 -17.44 0.91
C SER A 109 -3.17 -16.83 2.27
N GLU A 110 -4.13 -17.40 2.99
CA GLU A 110 -4.68 -16.88 4.26
C GLU A 110 -3.67 -16.50 5.36
N ASP A 111 -2.45 -17.06 5.35
CA ASP A 111 -1.39 -16.79 6.33
C ASP A 111 -0.07 -16.32 5.65
N ASN A 112 -0.03 -15.10 5.12
CA ASN A 112 1.14 -14.55 4.41
C ASN A 112 1.54 -13.15 4.90
N THR A 113 2.75 -12.75 4.53
CA THR A 113 3.19 -11.35 4.51
C THR A 113 3.29 -10.89 3.06
N ILE A 114 2.75 -9.72 2.73
CA ILE A 114 2.98 -9.01 1.47
C ILE A 114 4.03 -7.93 1.74
N ILE A 115 5.03 -7.81 0.88
CA ILE A 115 6.13 -6.84 1.05
C ILE A 115 6.37 -6.12 -0.27
N LEU A 116 6.35 -4.80 -0.21
CA LEU A 116 6.73 -3.91 -1.31
C LEU A 116 8.16 -3.42 -1.09
N TYR A 117 8.99 -3.56 -2.11
CA TYR A 117 10.37 -3.06 -2.10
C TYR A 117 10.59 -2.02 -3.20
N SER A 118 11.34 -0.95 -2.91
CA SER A 118 11.72 0.08 -3.91
C SER A 118 12.93 -0.30 -4.76
N ASP A 119 13.53 -1.43 -4.45
CA ASP A 119 14.61 -2.03 -5.22
C ASP A 119 14.43 -3.57 -5.19
N PRO A 120 15.28 -4.35 -5.89
CA PRO A 120 15.22 -5.80 -5.87
C PRO A 120 15.49 -6.43 -4.49
N GLY A 121 14.51 -6.36 -3.60
CA GLY A 121 14.39 -7.11 -2.36
C GLY A 121 15.20 -6.60 -1.18
N ARG A 122 15.64 -5.33 -1.17
CA ARG A 122 16.47 -4.76 -0.10
C ARG A 122 15.73 -3.71 0.71
N THR A 123 15.21 -2.68 0.04
CA THR A 123 14.59 -1.53 0.73
C THR A 123 13.08 -1.72 0.79
N ILE A 124 12.56 -2.06 1.97
CA ILE A 124 11.11 -2.19 2.21
C ILE A 124 10.49 -0.81 2.19
N ILE A 125 9.39 -0.67 1.46
CA ILE A 125 8.55 0.52 1.41
C ILE A 125 7.33 0.36 2.29
N ASP A 126 6.68 -0.80 2.23
CA ASP A 126 5.48 -1.13 3.01
C ASP A 126 5.40 -2.66 3.18
N MET A 127 4.80 -3.10 4.28
CA MET A 127 4.64 -4.50 4.63
C MET A 127 3.32 -4.78 5.36
N VAL A 128 2.58 -5.78 4.86
CA VAL A 128 1.33 -6.22 5.52
C VAL A 128 1.41 -7.71 5.82
N GLY A 129 1.39 -8.07 7.09
CA GLY A 129 1.31 -9.45 7.53
C GLY A 129 -0.04 -9.81 8.13
N PHE A 130 -0.51 -11.01 7.83
CA PHE A 130 -1.82 -11.48 8.24
C PHE A 130 -1.84 -12.98 8.56
N GLY A 131 -2.77 -13.36 9.43
CA GLY A 131 -2.88 -14.71 9.96
C GLY A 131 -1.64 -15.10 10.77
N LYS A 132 -1.01 -16.22 10.41
CA LYS A 132 0.21 -16.74 11.05
C LYS A 132 1.51 -16.19 10.45
N ALA A 133 1.46 -15.04 9.77
CA ALA A 133 2.64 -14.39 9.22
C ALA A 133 3.75 -14.19 10.27
N GLY A 134 5.00 -14.53 9.90
CA GLY A 134 6.17 -14.32 10.76
C GLY A 134 6.71 -12.88 10.72
N GLU A 135 6.30 -12.09 9.73
CA GLU A 135 6.67 -10.69 9.56
C GLU A 135 5.43 -9.85 9.30
N TYR A 136 5.34 -8.69 9.96
CA TYR A 136 4.23 -7.74 9.93
C TYR A 136 4.70 -6.42 10.55
N GLU A 137 3.98 -5.35 10.27
CA GLU A 137 4.22 -4.07 10.96
C GLU A 137 3.45 -4.08 12.28
N LYS A 138 4.21 -4.12 13.39
CA LYS A 138 3.79 -4.08 14.79
C LYS A 138 2.80 -5.16 15.27
N SER A 139 1.71 -5.40 14.56
CA SER A 139 0.74 -6.46 14.83
C SER A 139 0.14 -6.99 13.53
N PRO A 140 0.02 -8.32 13.37
CA PRO A 140 -0.57 -8.89 12.16
C PRO A 140 -2.08 -8.73 12.16
N LEU A 141 -2.66 -8.74 10.96
CA LEU A 141 -4.10 -8.86 10.77
C LEU A 141 -4.57 -10.31 10.97
N PRO A 142 -5.87 -10.55 11.20
CA PRO A 142 -6.48 -11.88 11.10
C PRO A 142 -6.19 -12.56 9.74
N SER A 143 -6.27 -13.91 9.70
CA SER A 143 -6.10 -14.66 8.45
C SER A 143 -7.11 -14.21 7.40
N ALA A 144 -6.63 -13.93 6.20
CA ALA A 144 -7.46 -13.42 5.11
C ALA A 144 -8.24 -14.56 4.44
N LYS A 145 -9.50 -14.31 4.05
CA LYS A 145 -10.33 -15.28 3.32
C LYS A 145 -10.74 -14.72 1.96
N THR A 146 -11.98 -14.26 1.83
CA THR A 146 -12.53 -13.73 0.57
C THR A 146 -12.87 -12.25 0.63
N GLU A 147 -12.73 -11.64 1.81
CA GLU A 147 -12.87 -10.22 2.01
C GLU A 147 -11.69 -9.44 1.43
N THR A 148 -11.98 -8.21 1.02
CA THR A 148 -10.95 -7.24 0.65
C THR A 148 -10.49 -6.51 1.91
N TRP A 149 -9.19 -6.52 2.18
CA TRP A 149 -8.59 -5.70 3.21
C TRP A 149 -8.21 -4.34 2.61
N LEU A 150 -8.72 -3.26 3.18
CA LEU A 150 -8.48 -1.88 2.73
C LEU A 150 -7.82 -1.07 3.85
N ARG A 151 -6.77 -0.32 3.50
CA ARG A 151 -6.09 0.62 4.37
C ARG A 151 -6.99 1.83 4.63
N LYS A 152 -7.21 2.15 5.90
CA LYS A 152 -8.12 3.17 6.40
C LYS A 152 -7.60 4.54 6.04
N ASN A 153 -8.38 5.29 5.25
CA ASN A 153 -8.04 6.63 4.77
C ASN A 153 -6.66 6.71 4.10
N SER A 154 -6.14 5.58 3.57
CA SER A 154 -4.78 5.45 3.05
C SER A 154 -3.70 5.95 4.05
N ILE A 155 -3.89 5.69 5.34
CA ILE A 155 -2.93 6.02 6.40
C ILE A 155 -2.04 4.83 6.70
N ASP A 156 -0.75 5.10 6.83
CA ASP A 156 0.27 4.15 7.24
C ASP A 156 0.91 4.58 8.56
N SER A 157 0.59 3.85 9.63
CA SER A 157 1.09 4.11 10.98
C SER A 157 2.12 3.08 11.44
N ASP A 158 2.67 2.30 10.50
CA ASP A 158 3.51 1.14 10.73
C ASP A 158 2.82 0.13 11.69
N ASN A 159 1.50 -0.02 11.59
CA ASN A 159 0.72 -0.98 12.37
C ASN A 159 -0.45 -1.53 11.58
N ASN A 160 -0.32 -2.76 11.07
CA ASN A 160 -1.32 -3.33 10.17
C ASN A 160 -2.75 -3.36 10.79
N THR A 161 -2.89 -3.68 12.08
CA THR A 161 -4.20 -3.70 12.77
C THR A 161 -4.84 -2.33 12.97
N SER A 162 -4.03 -1.27 13.15
CA SER A 162 -4.54 0.10 13.18
C SER A 162 -5.05 0.50 11.80
N ASP A 163 -4.32 0.07 10.77
CA ASP A 163 -4.42 0.67 9.44
C ASP A 163 -5.42 -0.04 8.54
N PHE A 164 -5.74 -1.31 8.73
CA PHE A 164 -6.64 -2.04 7.81
C PHE A 164 -8.01 -2.38 8.41
N ALA A 165 -9.00 -2.46 7.53
CA ALA A 165 -10.34 -2.99 7.80
C ALA A 165 -10.81 -3.85 6.61
N THR A 166 -11.79 -4.71 6.85
CA THR A 166 -12.36 -5.59 5.83
C THR A 166 -13.56 -4.96 5.15
N LEU A 167 -13.73 -5.26 3.87
CA LEU A 167 -14.87 -4.90 3.04
C LEU A 167 -15.38 -6.15 2.33
N THR A 168 -16.70 -6.35 2.34
CA THR A 168 -17.33 -7.46 1.64
C THR A 168 -17.45 -7.16 0.14
N SER A 169 -16.84 -8.00 -0.68
CA SER A 169 -17.06 -8.08 -2.13
C SER A 169 -16.77 -6.81 -2.96
N LEU A 170 -15.70 -6.08 -2.65
CA LEU A 170 -15.21 -5.02 -3.54
C LEU A 170 -14.13 -5.54 -4.47
N SER A 171 -14.36 -5.33 -5.76
CA SER A 171 -13.36 -5.49 -6.81
C SER A 171 -12.33 -4.35 -6.75
N PRO A 172 -11.12 -4.58 -7.29
CA PRO A 172 -10.06 -3.57 -7.33
C PRO A 172 -10.52 -2.23 -7.92
N LYS A 173 -9.92 -1.13 -7.45
CA LYS A 173 -10.18 0.26 -7.88
C LYS A 173 -11.60 0.79 -7.61
N ASN A 174 -12.53 -0.02 -7.10
CA ASN A 174 -13.91 0.39 -6.83
C ASN A 174 -14.10 0.94 -5.39
N TYR A 175 -13.18 1.81 -4.94
CA TYR A 175 -13.20 2.39 -3.59
C TYR A 175 -13.69 3.84 -3.54
N SER A 176 -13.95 4.45 -4.70
CA SER A 176 -14.39 5.85 -4.82
C SER A 176 -15.75 6.05 -4.14
N GLY A 177 -15.75 6.69 -2.97
CA GLY A 177 -16.97 7.04 -2.22
C GLY A 177 -17.23 6.22 -0.96
N ILE A 178 -16.36 5.29 -0.59
CA ILE A 178 -16.47 4.57 0.68
C ILE A 178 -15.91 5.45 1.79
N CYS A 179 -16.81 6.17 2.47
CA CYS A 179 -16.51 6.79 3.75
C CYS A 179 -16.46 5.68 4.81
N LEU A 180 -15.28 5.43 5.39
CA LEU A 180 -15.03 4.37 6.37
C LEU A 180 -15.75 4.56 7.72
N THR A 181 -16.69 5.50 7.80
CA THR A 181 -17.51 5.73 9.00
C THR A 181 -18.57 4.65 9.24
N GLU A 182 -18.75 3.70 8.32
CA GLU A 182 -19.76 2.63 8.45
C GLU A 182 -19.19 1.22 8.71
N ILE A 183 -17.88 1.08 8.91
CA ILE A 183 -17.29 -0.23 9.26
C ILE A 183 -17.11 -0.29 10.78
N MET A 184 -18.18 -0.72 11.48
CA MET A 184 -18.14 -1.19 12.86
C MET A 184 -18.01 -2.72 12.91
#